data_AF-A0A5C6EV70-F1
#
_entry.id   AF-A0A5C6EV70-F1
#
_cell.length_a   1.000
_cell.length_b   1.000
_cell.length_c   1.000
_cell.angle_alpha   90.00
_cell.angle_beta   90.00
_cell.angle_gamma   90.00
#
_symmetry.space_group_name_H-M   'P 1'
#
loop_
_entity.id
_entity.type
_entity.pdbx_description
1 polymer ?
#
loop_
_entity_poly.entity_id
_entity_poly.type
_entity_poly.pdbx_seq_one_letter_code
_entity_poly.pdbx_strand_id
1 'polypeptide(L)'
;MNLSFAAIRSQRVTHGKRSAMTLLEMIATLSLLLVLAVTAVRMLRDVTEIGEKTTLDGRARLAIERLADRVRTDAAESDSISGDQWPLTMNSDDGEIRYEFLADEHRIQRNVFRNGKPVAVDRFELPVACDPKIETDSRRVTIALMRRADISWTIEVNKP
;
A
#
# COMPACT_ATOMS: atom_id res chain seq x y z
N MET A 1 -92.85 -31.76 -34.48
CA MET A 1 -92.06 -30.61 -34.99
C MET A 1 -92.39 -29.41 -34.11
N ASN A 2 -91.50 -28.72 -33.41
CA ASN A 2 -90.05 -28.71 -33.33
C ASN A 2 -89.66 -28.32 -31.90
N LEU A 3 -88.73 -29.07 -31.30
CA LEU A 3 -87.96 -28.65 -30.14
C LEU A 3 -86.84 -27.72 -30.66
N SER A 4 -86.65 -26.54 -30.07
CA SER A 4 -85.41 -25.78 -30.30
C SER A 4 -84.98 -25.00 -29.06
N PHE A 5 -84.12 -25.69 -28.31
CA PHE A 5 -83.04 -25.27 -27.41
C PHE A 5 -82.86 -23.77 -27.09
N ALA A 6 -82.94 -23.50 -25.78
CA ALA A 6 -82.34 -22.36 -25.13
C ALA A 6 -80.81 -22.40 -25.25
N ALA A 7 -80.22 -21.31 -25.74
CA ALA A 7 -78.77 -21.14 -25.81
C ALA A 7 -78.22 -20.81 -24.41
N ILE A 8 -77.60 -21.79 -23.75
CA ILE A 8 -76.82 -21.58 -22.54
C ILE A 8 -75.47 -20.98 -22.95
N ARG A 9 -75.28 -19.71 -22.62
CA ARG A 9 -74.02 -18.97 -22.83
C ARG A 9 -72.97 -19.53 -21.86
N SER A 10 -72.08 -20.39 -22.35
CA SER A 10 -70.92 -20.87 -21.62
C SER A 10 -69.94 -19.72 -21.34
N GLN A 11 -69.99 -19.16 -20.12
CA GLN A 11 -68.90 -18.33 -19.59
C GLN A 11 -67.65 -19.21 -19.44
N ARG A 12 -66.64 -19.00 -20.30
CA ARG A 12 -65.29 -19.52 -20.05
C ARG A 12 -64.71 -18.72 -18.88
N VAL A 13 -64.65 -19.35 -17.71
CA VAL A 13 -63.84 -18.87 -16.59
C VAL A 13 -62.38 -18.97 -17.02
N THR A 14 -61.75 -17.83 -17.31
CA THR A 14 -60.29 -17.76 -17.45
C THR A 14 -59.68 -17.96 -16.06
N HIS A 15 -59.28 -19.19 -15.76
CA HIS A 15 -58.38 -19.43 -14.63
C HIS A 15 -57.06 -18.70 -14.90
N GLY A 16 -56.88 -17.55 -14.25
CA GLY A 16 -55.57 -16.93 -14.14
C GLY A 16 -54.61 -17.96 -13.54
N LYS A 17 -53.58 -18.36 -14.29
CA LYS A 17 -52.49 -19.19 -13.80
C LYS A 17 -51.85 -18.47 -12.62
N ARG A 18 -52.25 -18.80 -11.39
CA ARG A 18 -51.44 -18.52 -10.20
C ARG A 18 -50.22 -19.43 -10.30
N SER A 19 -49.10 -18.86 -10.75
CA SER A 19 -47.81 -19.54 -10.79
C SER A 19 -47.40 -19.86 -9.35
N ALA A 20 -47.60 -21.10 -8.91
CA ALA A 20 -47.11 -21.56 -7.63
C ALA A 20 -45.58 -21.72 -7.77
N MET A 21 -44.82 -20.83 -7.13
CA MET A 21 -43.37 -20.93 -7.06
C MET A 21 -43.02 -22.26 -6.40
N THR A 22 -42.26 -23.10 -7.11
CA THR A 22 -41.95 -24.43 -6.59
C THR A 22 -40.85 -24.34 -5.54
N LEU A 23 -40.85 -25.25 -4.57
CA LEU A 23 -39.81 -25.30 -3.52
C LEU A 23 -38.41 -25.43 -4.13
N LEU A 24 -38.29 -26.12 -5.27
CA LEU A 24 -37.04 -26.25 -6.02
C LEU A 24 -36.58 -24.90 -6.60
N GLU A 25 -37.50 -24.07 -7.09
CA GLU A 25 -37.21 -22.72 -7.59
C GLU A 25 -36.76 -21.77 -6.47
N MET A 26 -37.34 -21.90 -5.27
CA MET A 26 -36.86 -21.16 -4.09
C MET A 26 -35.44 -21.59 -3.69
N ILE A 27 -35.15 -22.89 -3.66
CA ILE A 27 -33.80 -23.38 -3.33
C ILE A 27 -32.78 -22.92 -4.39
N ALA A 28 -33.15 -22.96 -5.67
CA ALA A 28 -32.29 -22.50 -6.75
C ALA A 28 -31.97 -20.99 -6.64
N THR A 29 -32.99 -20.16 -6.38
CA THR A 29 -32.80 -18.71 -6.21
C THR A 29 -31.98 -18.39 -4.96
N LEU A 30 -32.22 -19.05 -3.83
CA LEU A 30 -31.42 -18.88 -2.61
C LEU A 30 -29.96 -19.29 -2.80
N SER A 31 -29.72 -20.40 -3.50
CA SER A 31 -28.36 -20.86 -3.81
C SER A 31 -27.63 -19.87 -4.71
N LEU A 32 -28.31 -19.33 -5.72
CA LEU A 32 -27.76 -18.31 -6.60
C LEU A 32 -27.44 -17.02 -5.82
N LEU A 33 -28.35 -16.58 -4.95
CA LEU A 33 -28.14 -15.41 -4.09
C LEU A 33 -26.95 -15.59 -3.15
N LEU A 34 -26.76 -16.79 -2.60
CA LEU A 34 -25.61 -17.08 -1.75
C LEU A 34 -24.29 -16.99 -2.53
N VAL A 35 -24.24 -17.57 -3.74
CA VAL A 35 -23.04 -17.49 -4.59
C VAL A 35 -22.73 -16.03 -4.96
N LEU A 36 -23.75 -15.24 -5.29
CA LEU A 36 -23.59 -13.83 -5.58
C LEU A 36 -23.08 -13.06 -4.35
N ALA A 37 -23.63 -13.32 -3.17
CA ALA A 37 -23.20 -12.69 -1.92
C ALA A 37 -21.74 -13.02 -1.60
N VAL A 38 -21.33 -14.30 -1.70
CA VAL A 38 -19.94 -14.71 -1.48
C VAL A 38 -18.99 -14.03 -2.47
N THR A 39 -19.40 -13.95 -3.74
CA THR A 39 -18.59 -13.30 -4.78
C THR A 39 -18.43 -11.81 -4.53
N ALA A 40 -19.52 -11.12 -4.15
CA ALA A 40 -19.49 -9.70 -3.82
C ALA A 40 -18.59 -9.41 -2.62
N VAL A 41 -18.66 -10.22 -1.56
CA VAL A 41 -17.78 -10.09 -0.39
C VAL A 41 -16.31 -10.29 -0.75
N ARG A 42 -15.99 -11.28 -1.60
CA ARG A 42 -14.62 -11.49 -2.08
C ARG A 42 -14.11 -10.29 -2.87
N MET A 43 -14.90 -9.78 -3.82
CA MET A 43 -14.53 -8.60 -4.60
C MET A 43 -14.30 -7.37 -3.72
N LEU A 44 -15.16 -7.12 -2.72
CA LEU A 44 -14.97 -6.03 -1.77
C LEU A 44 -13.66 -6.18 -0.99
N ARG A 45 -13.38 -7.39 -0.50
CA ARG A 45 -12.13 -7.69 0.22
C ARG A 45 -10.90 -7.43 -0.65
N ASP A 46 -10.92 -7.88 -1.90
CA ASP A 46 -9.81 -7.70 -2.83
C ASP A 46 -9.57 -6.21 -3.13
N VAL A 47 -10.65 -5.44 -3.34
CA VAL A 47 -10.57 -3.98 -3.56
C VAL A 47 -10.03 -3.26 -2.32
N THR A 48 -10.47 -3.64 -1.12
CA THR A 48 -9.96 -3.07 0.14
C THR A 48 -8.47 -3.37 0.29
N GLU A 49 -8.04 -4.61 0.04
CA GLU A 49 -6.64 -5.01 0.12
C GLU A 49 -5.76 -4.23 -0.88
N ILE A 50 -6.24 -4.03 -2.11
CA ILE A 50 -5.56 -3.20 -3.12
C ILE A 50 -5.47 -1.74 -2.66
N GLY A 51 -6.56 -1.20 -2.10
CA GLY A 51 -6.60 0.18 -1.58
C GLY A 51 -5.60 0.40 -0.46
N GLU A 52 -5.51 -0.54 0.49
CA GLU A 52 -4.53 -0.51 1.58
C GLU A 52 -3.10 -0.58 1.04
N LYS A 53 -2.80 -1.52 0.14
CA LYS A 53 -1.47 -1.64 -0.48
C LYS A 53 -1.07 -0.35 -1.21
N THR A 54 -1.98 0.22 -1.98
CA THR A 54 -1.73 1.47 -2.73
C THR A 54 -1.42 2.63 -1.77
N THR A 55 -2.18 2.74 -0.67
CA THR A 55 -1.97 3.79 0.33
C THR A 55 -0.63 3.62 1.06
N LEU A 56 -0.28 2.39 1.41
CA LEU A 56 1.00 2.07 2.05
C LEU A 56 2.18 2.38 1.12
N ASP A 57 2.11 1.98 -0.14
CA ASP A 57 3.14 2.26 -1.14
C ASP A 57 3.31 3.78 -1.37
N GLY A 58 2.20 4.54 -1.40
CA GLY A 58 2.23 6.00 -1.51
C GLY A 58 2.93 6.67 -0.32
N ARG A 59 2.64 6.23 0.91
CA ARG A 59 3.30 6.75 2.12
C ARG A 59 4.78 6.41 2.16
N ALA A 60 5.14 5.17 1.80
CA ALA A 60 6.53 4.75 1.73
C ALA A 60 7.32 5.57 0.71
N ARG A 61 6.75 5.81 -0.48
CA ARG A 61 7.37 6.65 -1.50
C ARG A 61 7.66 8.06 -0.98
N LEU A 62 6.68 8.71 -0.34
CA LEU A 62 6.86 10.04 0.23
C LEU A 62 7.93 10.07 1.33
N ALA A 63 8.02 9.02 2.16
CA ALA A 63 9.06 8.90 3.18
C ALA A 63 10.46 8.77 2.57
N ILE A 64 10.60 7.99 1.49
CA ILE A 64 11.85 7.82 0.74
C ILE A 64 12.25 9.11 0.04
N GLU A 65 11.31 9.82 -0.60
CA GLU A 65 11.57 11.12 -1.23
C GLU A 65 12.06 12.15 -0.19
N ARG A 66 11.40 12.21 0.98
CA ARG A 66 11.85 13.06 2.09
C ARG A 66 13.23 12.69 2.61
N LEU A 67 13.53 11.40 2.73
CA LEU A 67 14.86 10.93 3.12
C LEU A 67 15.89 11.36 2.08
N ALA A 68 15.61 11.15 0.79
CA ALA A 68 16.51 11.52 -0.30
C ALA A 68 16.82 13.01 -0.30
N ASP A 69 15.79 13.86 -0.15
CA ASP A 69 15.96 15.31 -0.10
C ASP A 69 16.78 15.72 1.13
N ARG A 70 16.52 15.12 2.29
CA ARG A 70 17.26 15.43 3.51
C ARG A 70 18.73 15.03 3.43
N VAL A 71 19.01 13.84 2.91
CA VAL A 71 20.39 13.34 2.70
C VAL A 71 21.11 14.23 1.68
N ARG A 72 20.45 14.69 0.61
CA ARG A 72 21.05 15.63 -0.35
C ARG A 72 21.41 16.96 0.29
N THR A 73 20.49 17.55 1.05
CA THR A 73 20.74 18.82 1.76
C THR A 73 21.91 18.66 2.73
N ASP A 74 21.88 17.63 3.57
CA ASP A 74 22.93 17.42 4.57
C ASP A 74 24.29 17.13 3.93
N ALA A 75 24.33 16.34 2.85
CA ALA A 75 25.57 16.07 2.14
C ALA A 75 26.17 17.34 1.52
N ALA A 76 25.33 18.22 0.98
CA ALA A 76 25.75 19.49 0.41
C ALA A 76 26.28 20.47 1.48
N GLU A 77 25.75 20.40 2.70
CA GLU A 77 26.19 21.20 3.86
C GLU A 77 27.37 20.57 4.62
N SER A 78 27.80 19.35 4.24
CA SER A 78 28.84 18.60 4.94
C SER A 78 30.23 18.74 4.31
N ASP A 79 31.23 18.91 5.16
CA ASP A 79 32.65 18.95 4.78
C ASP A 79 33.21 17.54 4.56
N SER A 80 32.66 16.54 5.23
CA SER A 80 33.03 15.14 5.03
C SER A 80 31.86 14.21 5.23
N ILE A 81 31.88 13.09 4.50
CA ILE A 81 30.93 12.00 4.63
C ILE A 81 31.73 10.72 4.86
N SER A 82 31.29 9.91 5.81
CA SER A 82 31.96 8.68 6.23
C SER A 82 30.94 7.61 6.58
N GLY A 83 31.21 6.37 6.18
CA GLY A 83 30.37 5.22 6.46
C GLY A 83 30.11 4.39 5.22
N ASP A 84 30.79 3.26 5.10
CA ASP A 84 30.52 2.25 4.07
C ASP A 84 29.43 1.27 4.52
N GLN A 85 28.95 1.44 5.76
CA GLN A 85 27.88 0.70 6.42
C GLN A 85 27.17 1.65 7.39
N TRP A 86 25.99 1.25 7.89
CA TRP A 86 25.31 1.99 8.94
C TRP A 86 26.16 1.99 10.23
N PRO A 87 26.30 3.14 10.91
CA PRO A 87 25.71 4.44 10.60
C PRO A 87 26.47 5.24 9.53
N LEU A 88 25.72 6.00 8.73
CA LEU A 88 26.28 7.02 7.83
C LEU A 88 26.45 8.33 8.60
N THR A 89 27.66 8.85 8.63
CA THR A 89 28.01 10.07 9.37
C THR A 89 28.48 11.16 8.42
N MET A 90 27.92 12.35 8.59
CA MET A 90 28.29 13.56 7.85
C MET A 90 28.76 14.61 8.86
N ASN A 91 29.94 15.19 8.65
CA ASN A 91 30.49 16.21 9.52
C ASN A 91 30.56 17.55 8.79
N SER A 92 30.21 18.61 9.49
CA SER A 92 30.47 20.00 9.11
C SER A 92 31.12 20.76 10.26
N ASP A 93 31.65 21.95 9.98
CA ASP A 93 32.20 22.84 11.03
C ASP A 93 31.20 23.10 12.17
N ASP A 94 29.90 23.16 11.86
CA ASP A 94 28.85 23.40 12.83
C ASP A 94 28.46 22.15 13.65
N GLY A 95 28.83 20.93 13.23
CA GLY A 95 28.52 19.70 13.98
C GLY A 95 28.45 18.42 13.17
N GLU A 96 27.81 17.39 13.74
CA GLU A 96 27.76 16.03 13.19
C GLU A 96 26.31 15.64 12.91
N ILE A 97 26.06 15.00 11.77
CA ILE A 97 24.79 14.38 11.43
C ILE A 97 25.02 12.89 11.28
N ARG A 98 24.21 12.08 11.96
CA ARG A 98 24.31 10.63 11.92
C ARG A 98 22.99 10.01 11.48
N TYR A 99 23.06 9.18 10.46
CA TYR A 99 21.96 8.36 10.01
C TYR A 99 22.17 6.93 10.47
N GLU A 100 21.20 6.39 11.19
CA GLU A 100 21.19 5.03 11.74
C GLU A 100 20.02 4.25 11.16
N PHE A 101 20.28 3.03 10.69
CA PHE A 101 19.22 2.11 10.33
C PHE A 101 18.81 1.27 11.55
N LEU A 102 17.55 1.42 11.96
CA LEU A 102 16.95 0.67 13.05
C LEU A 102 16.19 -0.52 12.45
N ALA A 103 16.87 -1.67 12.38
CA ALA A 103 16.35 -2.87 11.72
C ALA A 103 15.04 -3.37 12.34
N ASP A 104 14.93 -3.39 13.67
CA ASP A 104 13.74 -3.84 14.40
C ASP A 104 12.49 -2.98 14.12
N GLU A 105 12.72 -1.73 13.73
CA GLU A 105 11.68 -0.73 13.52
C GLU A 105 11.48 -0.39 12.04
N HIS A 106 12.26 -1.00 11.14
CA HIS A 106 12.28 -0.73 9.70
C HIS A 106 12.31 0.77 9.37
N ARG A 107 13.20 1.52 10.02
CA ARG A 107 13.32 2.97 9.76
C ARG A 107 14.76 3.45 9.77
N ILE A 108 14.99 4.54 9.07
CA ILE A 108 16.22 5.31 9.18
C ILE A 108 15.97 6.49 10.10
N GLN A 109 16.81 6.64 11.12
CA GLN A 109 16.80 7.75 12.05
C GLN A 109 17.98 8.67 11.75
N ARG A 110 17.69 9.96 11.61
CA ARG A 110 18.70 11.01 11.45
C ARG A 110 18.82 11.76 12.77
N ASN A 111 20.00 11.76 13.36
CA ASN A 111 20.34 12.49 14.57
C ASN A 111 21.27 13.65 14.21
N VAL A 112 20.91 14.88 14.59
CA VAL A 112 21.78 16.06 14.43
C VAL A 112 22.41 16.39 15.76
N PHE A 113 23.73 16.43 15.78
CA PHE A 113 24.54 16.80 16.94
C PHE A 113 25.20 18.15 16.70
N ARG A 114 25.15 19.01 17.73
CA ARG A 114 25.89 20.27 17.78
C ARG A 114 26.66 20.29 19.10
N ASN A 115 27.96 20.55 19.06
CA ASN A 115 28.84 20.50 20.24
C ASN A 115 28.71 19.17 21.03
N GLY A 116 28.58 18.05 20.32
CA GLY A 116 28.44 16.71 20.91
C GLY A 116 27.08 16.41 21.57
N LYS A 117 26.09 17.30 21.47
CA LYS A 117 24.74 17.08 22.02
C LYS A 117 23.70 16.92 20.91
N PRO A 118 22.76 15.96 21.03
CA PRO A 118 21.67 15.83 20.06
C PRO A 118 20.73 17.03 20.15
N VAL A 119 20.47 17.66 19.01
CA VAL A 119 19.61 18.85 18.88
C VAL A 119 18.33 18.54 18.09
N ALA A 120 18.39 17.63 17.14
CA ALA A 120 17.23 17.21 16.35
C ALA A 120 17.27 15.73 16.01
N VAL A 121 16.09 15.13 15.89
CA VAL A 121 15.91 13.73 15.48
C VAL A 121 14.79 13.66 14.45
N ASP A 122 15.10 13.19 13.24
CA ASP A 122 14.13 12.91 12.20
C ASP A 122 14.01 11.38 12.01
N ARG A 123 12.80 10.91 11.68
CA ARG A 123 12.53 9.48 11.43
C ARG A 123 11.91 9.29 10.06
N PHE A 124 12.43 8.32 9.33
CA PHE A 124 12.01 7.96 7.98
C PHE A 124 11.63 6.48 7.96
N GLU A 125 10.32 6.21 7.95
CA GLU A 125 9.78 4.86 7.86
C GLU A 125 10.11 4.23 6.51
N LEU A 126 10.62 3.01 6.52
CA LEU A 126 10.89 2.22 5.33
C LEU A 126 9.81 1.14 5.17
N PRO A 127 9.62 0.62 3.95
CA PRO A 127 8.84 -0.60 3.76
C PRO A 127 9.38 -1.76 4.62
N VAL A 128 8.48 -2.56 5.21
CA VAL A 128 8.81 -3.67 6.14
C VAL A 128 9.81 -4.69 5.56
N ALA A 129 9.90 -4.83 4.24
CA ALA A 129 10.83 -5.76 3.59
C ALA A 129 12.11 -5.10 3.06
N CYS A 130 12.46 -3.92 3.58
CA CYS A 130 13.61 -3.14 3.13
C CYS A 130 14.87 -3.47 3.94
N ASP A 131 15.97 -3.81 3.24
CA ASP A 131 17.31 -3.92 3.82
C ASP A 131 18.22 -2.88 3.14
N PRO A 132 18.36 -1.68 3.74
CA PRO A 132 19.05 -0.59 3.09
C PRO A 132 20.57 -0.78 3.16
N LYS A 133 21.26 -0.58 2.03
CA LYS A 133 22.72 -0.61 1.96
C LYS A 133 23.28 0.76 1.64
N ILE A 134 24.42 1.07 2.22
CA ILE A 134 25.18 2.28 1.95
C ILE A 134 26.42 1.89 1.18
N GLU A 135 26.71 2.64 0.14
CA GLU A 135 27.99 2.63 -0.53
C GLU A 135 28.47 4.07 -0.63
N THR A 136 29.63 4.36 -0.04
CA THR A 136 30.22 5.68 -0.03
C THR A 136 31.52 5.66 -0.85
N ASP A 137 31.66 6.65 -1.73
CA ASP A 137 32.88 7.01 -2.43
C ASP A 137 33.22 8.46 -2.03
N SER A 138 34.48 8.84 -2.22
CA SER A 138 35.05 10.18 -2.02
C SER A 138 34.20 11.36 -2.51
N ARG A 139 33.31 11.15 -3.49
CA ARG A 139 32.40 12.17 -4.03
C ARG A 139 30.94 11.74 -4.14
N ARG A 140 30.59 10.52 -3.73
CA ARG A 140 29.24 9.99 -3.93
C ARG A 140 28.80 9.17 -2.74
N VAL A 141 27.56 9.40 -2.31
CA VAL A 141 26.86 8.53 -1.37
C VAL A 141 25.71 7.88 -2.12
N THR A 142 25.64 6.56 -2.04
CA THR A 142 24.56 5.76 -2.60
C THR A 142 23.87 5.01 -1.48
N ILE A 143 22.58 5.24 -1.30
CA ILE A 143 21.73 4.46 -0.38
C ILE A 143 20.78 3.63 -1.22
N ALA A 144 21.01 2.33 -1.29
CA ALA A 144 20.17 1.38 -2.00
C ALA A 144 19.11 0.82 -1.03
N LEU A 145 17.84 1.07 -1.33
CA LEU A 145 16.69 0.56 -0.59
C LEU A 145 16.18 -0.70 -1.30
N MET A 146 16.67 -1.86 -0.86
CA MET A 146 16.36 -3.16 -1.47
C MET A 146 15.08 -3.74 -0.89
N ARG A 147 14.14 -4.17 -1.74
CA ARG A 147 12.94 -4.91 -1.32
C ARG A 147 13.07 -6.35 -1.84
N ARG A 148 13.60 -7.26 -1.02
CA ARG A 148 14.02 -8.61 -1.45
C ARG A 148 15.15 -8.52 -2.51
N ALA A 149 15.24 -9.51 -3.43
CA ALA A 149 16.32 -9.59 -4.42
C ALA A 149 16.30 -8.47 -5.49
N ASP A 150 15.26 -7.62 -5.51
CA ASP A 150 15.13 -6.50 -6.42
C ASP A 150 15.41 -5.17 -5.71
N ILE A 151 16.18 -4.30 -6.36
CA ILE A 151 16.41 -2.92 -5.91
C ILE A 151 15.17 -2.11 -6.25
N SER A 152 14.50 -1.56 -5.24
CA SER A 152 13.28 -0.78 -5.45
C SER A 152 13.53 0.73 -5.56
N TRP A 153 14.52 1.27 -4.83
CA TRP A 153 14.90 2.68 -4.92
C TRP A 153 16.38 2.86 -4.61
N THR A 154 17.04 3.79 -5.30
CA THR A 154 18.43 4.19 -5.04
C THR A 154 18.47 5.70 -4.82
N ILE A 155 19.02 6.12 -3.69
CA ILE A 155 19.29 7.52 -3.40
C ILE A 155 20.75 7.78 -3.72
N GLU A 156 21.02 8.52 -4.79
CA GLU A 156 22.37 8.95 -5.14
C GLU A 156 22.54 10.43 -4.82
N VAL A 157 23.64 10.73 -4.13
CA VAL A 157 24.03 12.08 -3.78
C VAL A 157 25.48 12.28 -4.19
N ASN A 158 25.71 13.24 -5.09
CA ASN A 158 27.05 13.64 -5.48
C ASN A 158 27.44 14.88 -4.69
N LYS A 159 28.65 14.88 -4.15
CA LYS A 159 29.24 16.06 -3.53
C LYS A 159 29.69 17.03 -4.64
N PRO A 160 29.38 18.34 -4.54
CA PRO A 160 29.88 19.34 -5.48
C PRO A 160 31.41 19.44 -5.49
#